data_AF-A0A1I6KUA8-F1
#
_entry.id   AF-A0A1I6KUA8-F1
#
_cell.length_a   1.000
_cell.length_b   1.000
_cell.length_c   1.000
_cell.angle_alpha   90.00
_cell.angle_beta   90.00
_cell.angle_gamma   90.00
#
_symmetry.space_group_name_H-M   'P 1'
#
loop_
_entity.id
_entity.type
_entity.pdbx_description
1 polymer ?
#
loop_
_entity_poly.entity_id
_entity_poly.type
_entity_poly.pdbx_seq_one_letter_code
_entity_poly.pdbx_strand_id
1 'polypeptide(L)'
;MRFAAAVILLLVSASNASAYGSSQNVAEQPCPSFVGIDLSKLPEKDRKILTEAMDDFQAVTAGRKPIHASPDLQTSPPADGGTSFYIGRGYRLTIEKAFSELGSLTAVAYGPILTFNTDFAPGNENRISDVRLYSLEALDSLLKKGTSDVTDARPSR
;
A
#
# COMPACT_ATOMS: atom_id res chain seq x y z
N MET A 1 -6.83 9.40 -73.75
CA MET A 1 -7.19 8.86 -72.42
C MET A 1 -6.19 9.43 -71.42
N ARG A 2 -6.68 10.18 -70.42
CA ARG A 2 -5.89 10.94 -69.45
C ARG A 2 -5.65 10.06 -68.22
N PHE A 3 -4.40 9.86 -67.82
CA PHE A 3 -4.06 9.35 -66.49
C PHE A 3 -3.17 10.39 -65.81
N ALA A 4 -3.74 11.05 -64.80
CA ALA A 4 -3.04 11.96 -63.91
C ALA A 4 -2.36 11.11 -62.82
N ALA A 5 -1.03 11.16 -62.75
CA ALA A 5 -0.28 10.58 -61.65
C ALA A 5 -0.10 11.66 -60.57
N ALA A 6 -0.81 11.53 -59.45
CA ALA A 6 -0.62 12.35 -58.27
C ALA A 6 0.54 11.77 -57.45
N VAL A 7 1.65 12.49 -57.35
CA VAL A 7 2.77 12.17 -56.46
C VAL A 7 2.50 12.81 -55.11
N ILE A 8 2.17 11.99 -54.12
CA ILE A 8 1.98 12.41 -52.73
C ILE A 8 3.36 12.48 -52.07
N LEU A 9 3.79 13.71 -51.75
CA LEU A 9 5.01 13.97 -50.99
C LEU A 9 4.73 13.73 -49.50
N LEU A 10 5.23 12.63 -48.94
CA LEU A 10 5.18 12.34 -47.51
C LEU A 10 6.33 13.08 -46.81
N LEU A 11 5.99 14.14 -46.07
CA LEU A 11 6.87 14.80 -45.10
C LEU A 11 7.08 13.86 -43.90
N VAL A 12 8.30 13.36 -43.72
CA VAL A 12 8.71 12.62 -42.53
C VAL A 12 9.15 13.62 -41.46
N SER A 13 8.32 13.79 -40.44
CA SER A 13 8.66 14.54 -39.22
C SER A 13 9.59 13.68 -38.36
N ALA A 14 10.88 14.02 -38.29
CA ALA A 14 11.79 13.43 -37.32
C ALA A 14 11.56 14.10 -35.95
N SER A 15 10.81 13.43 -35.08
CA SER A 15 10.67 13.84 -33.69
C SER A 15 11.97 13.54 -32.93
N ASN A 16 12.66 14.59 -32.49
CA ASN A 16 13.77 14.51 -31.55
C ASN A 16 13.27 13.86 -30.25
N ALA A 17 13.66 12.61 -29.99
CA ALA A 17 13.51 12.02 -28.67
C ALA A 17 14.60 12.60 -27.76
N SER A 18 14.20 13.61 -26.97
CA SER A 18 15.01 14.12 -25.86
C SER A 18 15.40 12.97 -24.94
N ALA A 19 16.71 12.83 -24.73
CA ALA A 19 17.26 12.10 -23.60
C ALA A 19 16.78 12.78 -22.30
N TYR A 20 15.76 12.22 -21.66
CA TYR A 20 15.57 12.36 -20.23
C TYR A 20 16.63 11.44 -19.58
N GLY A 21 17.64 11.93 -18.87
CA GLY A 21 17.53 12.97 -17.86
C GLY A 21 17.29 12.25 -16.53
N SER A 22 18.39 12.01 -15.82
CA SER A 22 18.51 11.54 -14.43
C SER A 22 17.22 11.64 -13.58
N SER A 23 16.68 10.51 -13.12
CA SER A 23 15.88 10.45 -11.90
C SER A 23 16.87 10.24 -10.75
N GLN A 24 17.37 11.31 -10.13
CA GLN A 24 16.78 11.97 -8.96
C GLN A 24 16.38 10.96 -7.88
N ASN A 25 17.08 11.11 -6.74
CA ASN A 25 16.84 10.49 -5.45
C ASN A 25 15.36 10.14 -5.24
N VAL A 26 15.10 8.89 -4.89
CA VAL A 26 13.80 8.42 -4.42
C VAL A 26 13.50 9.18 -3.14
N ALA A 27 12.80 10.32 -3.27
CA ALA A 27 12.12 10.94 -2.16
C ALA A 27 11.17 9.89 -1.60
N GLU A 28 11.36 9.58 -0.34
CA GLU A 28 10.52 8.74 0.51
C GLU A 28 9.05 8.93 0.12
N GLN A 29 8.46 7.89 -0.45
CA GLN A 29 7.14 7.99 -1.07
C GLN A 29 6.12 8.34 0.02
N PRO A 30 5.40 9.48 -0.08
CA PRO A 30 4.48 9.88 0.97
C PRO A 30 3.43 8.79 1.21
N CYS A 31 3.24 8.42 2.47
CA CYS A 31 2.13 7.59 2.91
C CYS A 31 0.81 8.13 2.32
N PRO A 32 0.06 7.36 1.51
CA PRO A 32 -1.16 7.86 0.88
C PRO A 32 -2.24 8.23 1.90
N SER A 33 -2.15 7.72 3.12
CA SER A 33 -3.19 7.84 4.16
C SER A 33 -3.21 9.17 4.91
N PHE A 34 -2.13 9.95 4.89
CA PHE A 34 -2.05 11.26 5.56
C PHE A 34 -1.56 12.33 4.58
N VAL A 35 -2.49 13.09 4.01
CA VAL A 35 -2.19 14.09 3.00
C VAL A 35 -2.10 15.47 3.65
N GLY A 36 -0.94 16.12 3.50
CA GLY A 36 -0.73 17.50 3.98
C GLY A 36 -0.58 17.64 5.50
N ILE A 37 -0.33 16.54 6.23
CA ILE A 37 -0.09 16.58 7.68
C ILE A 37 1.41 16.74 7.95
N ASP A 38 1.75 17.81 8.68
CA ASP A 38 3.12 18.07 9.13
C ASP A 38 3.35 17.45 10.52
N LEU A 39 3.92 16.23 10.52
CA LEU A 39 4.21 15.48 11.74
C LEU A 39 5.24 16.16 12.65
N SER A 40 6.04 17.10 12.14
CA SER A 40 7.07 17.79 12.94
C SER A 40 6.46 18.71 14.01
N LYS A 41 5.21 19.15 13.79
CA LYS A 41 4.46 20.02 14.70
C LYS A 41 3.78 19.26 15.85
N LEU A 42 3.83 17.94 15.85
CA LEU A 42 3.21 17.12 16.87
C LEU A 42 4.14 16.87 18.05
N PRO A 43 3.60 16.68 19.27
CA PRO A 43 4.36 16.14 20.38
C PRO A 43 5.06 14.83 19.98
N GLU A 44 6.26 14.58 20.53
CA GLU A 44 7.06 13.40 20.16
C GLU A 44 6.26 12.08 20.31
N LYS A 45 5.49 11.96 21.40
CA LYS A 45 4.63 10.82 21.66
C LYS A 45 3.66 10.57 20.50
N ASP A 46 2.99 11.62 20.04
CA ASP A 46 1.93 11.52 19.02
C ASP A 46 2.53 11.29 17.64
N ARG A 47 3.64 11.98 17.35
CA ARG A 47 4.44 11.73 16.14
C ARG A 47 4.85 10.27 16.04
N LYS A 48 5.35 9.69 17.14
CA LYS A 48 5.78 8.28 17.17
C LYS A 48 4.63 7.30 16.90
N ILE A 49 3.45 7.55 17.49
CA ILE A 49 2.25 6.75 17.23
C ILE A 49 1.91 6.75 15.74
N LEU A 50 1.87 7.92 15.12
CA LEU A 50 1.54 8.05 13.70
C LEU A 50 2.60 7.39 12.82
N THR A 51 3.88 7.63 13.06
CA THR A 51 4.97 7.01 12.30
C THR A 51 4.93 5.48 12.38
N GLU A 52 4.83 4.90 13.59
CA GLU A 52 4.75 3.45 13.76
C GLU A 52 3.51 2.86 13.05
N ALA A 53 2.35 3.53 13.18
CA ALA A 53 1.11 3.10 12.52
C ALA A 53 1.22 3.15 10.98
N MET A 54 1.87 4.19 10.46
CA MET A 54 2.08 4.42 9.04
C MET A 54 3.02 3.38 8.42
N ASP A 55 4.15 3.10 9.08
CA ASP A 55 5.10 2.08 8.66
C ASP A 55 4.43 0.71 8.53
N ASP A 56 3.60 0.34 9.51
CA ASP A 56 2.87 -0.91 9.51
C ASP A 56 1.78 -0.95 8.43
N PHE A 57 1.03 0.14 8.26
CA PHE A 57 0.03 0.26 7.21
C PHE A 57 0.65 0.09 5.82
N GLN A 58 1.80 0.73 5.58
CA GLN A 58 2.55 0.59 4.32
C GLN A 58 3.11 -0.82 4.14
N ALA A 59 3.65 -1.42 5.20
CA ALA A 59 4.16 -2.78 5.15
C ALA A 59 3.07 -3.76 4.70
N VAL A 60 1.87 -3.69 5.30
CA VAL A 60 0.75 -4.55 4.94
C VAL A 60 0.24 -4.26 3.53
N THR A 61 0.14 -2.99 3.12
CA THR A 61 -0.22 -2.62 1.74
C THR A 61 0.74 -3.23 0.71
N ALA A 62 2.02 -3.38 1.08
CA ALA A 62 3.05 -4.02 0.28
C ALA A 62 3.09 -5.56 0.42
N GLY A 63 2.12 -6.18 1.08
CA GLY A 63 2.07 -7.63 1.30
C GLY A 63 3.03 -8.15 2.38
N ARG A 64 3.57 -7.27 3.22
CA ARG A 64 4.51 -7.61 4.31
C ARG A 64 3.78 -7.69 5.65
N LYS A 65 4.47 -8.28 6.64
CA LYS A 65 4.00 -8.24 8.03
C LYS A 65 4.18 -6.83 8.62
N PRO A 66 3.39 -6.44 9.63
CA PRO A 66 3.64 -5.24 10.41
C PRO A 66 5.05 -5.26 11.02
N ILE A 67 5.65 -4.08 11.15
CA ILE A 67 7.01 -3.84 11.64
C ILE A 67 6.99 -3.61 13.16
N HIS A 68 6.02 -2.84 13.65
CA HIS A 68 5.96 -2.35 15.04
C HIS A 68 4.85 -3.03 15.86
N ALA A 69 3.68 -3.22 15.27
CA ALA A 69 2.53 -3.82 15.93
C ALA A 69 2.76 -5.32 16.17
N SER A 70 2.35 -5.78 17.35
CA SER A 70 2.47 -7.18 17.76
C SER A 70 1.14 -7.91 17.56
N PRO A 71 1.14 -9.21 17.24
CA PRO A 71 -0.08 -9.99 17.11
C PRO A 71 -0.96 -9.89 18.37
N ASP A 72 -2.26 -9.64 18.17
CA ASP A 72 -3.26 -9.68 19.23
C ASP A 72 -3.70 -11.13 19.44
N LEU A 73 -3.18 -11.76 20.50
CA LEU A 73 -3.49 -13.15 20.85
C LEU A 73 -4.80 -13.30 21.66
N GLN A 74 -5.42 -12.19 22.06
CA GLN A 74 -6.65 -12.19 22.85
C GLN A 74 -7.90 -12.16 21.97
N THR A 75 -7.79 -11.56 20.79
CA THR A 75 -8.89 -11.52 19.82
C THR A 75 -8.93 -12.82 19.02
N SER A 76 -10.05 -13.55 19.10
CA SER A 76 -10.25 -14.76 18.29
C SER A 76 -10.35 -14.39 16.81
N PRO A 77 -9.57 -15.03 15.91
CA PRO A 77 -9.67 -14.76 14.49
C PRO A 77 -11.01 -15.25 13.93
N PRO A 78 -11.63 -14.51 13.00
CA PRO A 78 -12.81 -14.98 12.28
C PRO A 78 -12.44 -16.15 11.36
N ALA A 79 -13.44 -16.99 11.03
CA ALA A 79 -13.30 -18.07 10.05
C ALA A 79 -13.55 -17.56 8.62
N ASP A 80 -12.83 -16.53 8.20
CA ASP A 80 -13.11 -15.78 6.96
C ASP A 80 -12.08 -15.96 5.83
N GLY A 81 -10.97 -16.63 6.09
CA GLY A 81 -9.89 -16.82 5.12
C GLY A 81 -8.51 -16.37 5.61
N GLY A 82 -8.45 -15.73 6.77
CA GLY A 82 -7.20 -15.44 7.47
C GLY A 82 -7.04 -14.01 7.94
N THR A 83 -8.13 -13.31 8.24
CA THR A 83 -8.04 -12.01 8.91
C THR A 83 -7.29 -12.14 10.22
N SER A 84 -6.41 -11.18 10.48
CA SER A 84 -5.53 -11.19 11.66
C SER A 84 -5.49 -9.82 12.33
N PHE A 85 -5.23 -9.82 13.64
CA PHE A 85 -5.30 -8.65 14.49
C PHE A 85 -3.95 -8.37 15.14
N TYR A 86 -3.61 -7.09 15.23
CA TYR A 86 -2.36 -6.59 15.79
C TYR A 86 -2.63 -5.38 16.68
N ILE A 87 -1.83 -5.25 17.73
CA ILE A 87 -1.85 -4.12 18.67
C ILE A 87 -0.53 -3.35 18.51
N GLY A 88 -0.64 -2.08 18.16
CA GLY A 88 0.45 -1.13 18.16
C GLY A 88 0.35 -0.14 19.31
N ARG A 89 1.23 0.86 19.31
CA ARG A 89 1.21 1.92 20.31
C ARG A 89 0.10 2.91 20.01
N GLY A 90 -1.02 2.83 20.72
CA GLY A 90 -2.13 3.78 20.55
C GLY A 90 -3.01 3.51 19.32
N TYR A 91 -2.82 2.37 18.66
CA TYR A 91 -3.65 1.93 17.54
C TYR A 91 -3.80 0.40 17.52
N ARG A 92 -4.83 -0.06 16.84
CA ARG A 92 -5.04 -1.44 16.42
C ARG A 92 -4.90 -1.51 14.90
N LEU A 93 -4.32 -2.60 14.42
CA LEU A 93 -4.21 -2.90 13.01
C LEU A 93 -4.89 -4.23 12.74
N THR A 94 -5.89 -4.20 11.87
CA THR A 94 -6.48 -5.42 11.31
C THR A 94 -5.90 -5.61 9.93
N ILE A 95 -5.36 -6.80 9.65
CA ILE A 95 -5.04 -7.21 8.30
C ILE A 95 -6.22 -8.04 7.84
N GLU A 96 -7.09 -7.43 7.04
CA GLU A 96 -8.20 -8.15 6.45
C GLU A 96 -7.66 -9.14 5.42
N LYS A 97 -8.16 -10.37 5.48
CA LYS A 97 -7.94 -11.39 4.46
C LYS A 97 -9.17 -12.29 4.43
N ALA A 98 -10.21 -11.83 3.75
CA ALA A 98 -11.49 -12.51 3.72
C ALA A 98 -11.84 -12.95 2.31
N PHE A 99 -12.35 -14.18 2.16
CA PHE A 99 -12.98 -14.59 0.91
C PHE A 99 -14.23 -13.74 0.66
N SER A 100 -14.39 -13.27 -0.58
CA SER A 100 -15.48 -12.39 -0.98
C SER A 100 -16.07 -12.84 -2.30
N GLU A 101 -17.39 -12.69 -2.43
CA GLU A 101 -18.12 -12.95 -3.66
C GLU A 101 -18.74 -11.64 -4.16
N LEU A 102 -18.42 -11.28 -5.40
CA LEU A 102 -19.02 -10.15 -6.11
C LEU A 102 -19.77 -10.66 -7.33
N GLY A 103 -21.06 -10.94 -7.13
CA GLY A 103 -21.87 -11.65 -8.13
C GLY A 103 -21.30 -13.05 -8.34
N SER A 104 -20.80 -13.33 -9.54
CA SER A 104 -20.16 -14.62 -9.88
C SER A 104 -18.62 -14.61 -9.72
N LEU A 105 -18.03 -13.47 -9.31
CA LEU A 105 -16.58 -13.36 -9.12
C LEU A 105 -16.22 -13.73 -7.68
N THR A 106 -15.43 -14.79 -7.52
CA THR A 106 -14.76 -15.09 -6.26
C THR A 106 -13.44 -14.32 -6.18
N ALA A 107 -13.25 -13.57 -5.10
CA ALA A 107 -12.06 -12.78 -4.83
C ALA A 107 -11.65 -12.92 -3.35
N VAL A 108 -10.52 -12.31 -3.00
CA VAL A 108 -10.08 -12.14 -1.61
C VAL A 108 -9.97 -10.64 -1.34
N ALA A 109 -10.72 -10.16 -0.36
CA ALA A 109 -10.53 -8.83 0.21
C ALA A 109 -9.26 -8.86 1.06
N TYR A 110 -8.28 -8.03 0.73
CA TYR A 110 -7.02 -7.95 1.44
C TYR A 110 -6.55 -6.52 1.63
N GLY A 111 -6.07 -6.19 2.82
CA GLY A 111 -5.43 -4.91 3.11
C GLY A 111 -5.45 -4.52 4.59
N PRO A 112 -4.77 -3.43 4.95
CA PRO A 112 -4.77 -2.92 6.31
C PRO A 112 -6.04 -2.11 6.61
N ILE A 113 -6.53 -2.29 7.84
CA ILE A 113 -7.49 -1.40 8.50
C ILE A 113 -6.85 -0.94 9.80
N LEU A 114 -6.47 0.33 9.84
CA LEU A 114 -5.89 0.99 11.00
C LEU A 114 -7.01 1.64 11.82
N THR A 115 -7.03 1.40 13.12
CA THR A 115 -7.97 2.05 14.06
C THR A 115 -7.20 2.63 15.23
N PHE A 116 -7.25 3.94 15.41
CA PHE A 116 -6.64 4.64 16.52
C PHE A 116 -7.48 4.51 17.79
N ASN A 117 -6.81 4.41 18.95
CA ASN A 117 -7.48 4.42 20.24
C ASN A 117 -8.18 5.77 20.46
N THR A 118 -9.36 5.77 21.09
CA THR A 118 -10.16 6.98 21.33
C THR A 118 -9.40 8.05 22.11
N ASP A 119 -8.52 7.65 23.04
CA ASP A 119 -7.69 8.59 23.81
C ASP A 119 -6.65 9.33 22.94
N PHE A 120 -6.26 8.75 21.81
CA PHE A 120 -5.32 9.36 20.86
C PHE A 120 -6.06 10.13 19.76
N ALA A 121 -7.15 9.56 19.22
CA ALA A 121 -7.98 10.18 18.19
C ALA A 121 -9.42 10.32 18.70
N PRO A 122 -9.73 11.34 19.53
CA PRO A 122 -11.06 11.53 20.13
C PRO A 122 -12.10 12.13 19.17
N GLY A 123 -11.69 12.43 17.94
CA GLY A 123 -12.56 13.01 16.92
C GLY A 123 -13.55 12.01 16.32
N ASN A 124 -14.22 12.44 15.25
CA ASN A 124 -15.26 11.64 14.59
C ASN A 124 -14.73 10.53 13.68
N GLU A 125 -13.46 10.62 13.27
CA GLU A 125 -12.80 9.61 12.44
C GLU A 125 -11.52 9.16 13.12
N ASN A 126 -11.43 7.87 13.37
CA ASN A 126 -10.27 7.22 13.98
C ASN A 126 -9.84 5.98 13.19
N ARG A 127 -10.43 5.73 12.01
CA ARG A 127 -10.20 4.53 11.21
C ARG A 127 -9.81 4.89 9.79
N ILE A 128 -8.81 4.20 9.28
CA ILE A 128 -8.32 4.35 7.90
C ILE A 128 -8.15 2.95 7.30
N SER A 129 -8.58 2.73 6.07
CA SER A 129 -8.47 1.44 5.39
C SER A 129 -7.94 1.59 3.96
N ASP A 130 -7.17 0.60 3.50
CA ASP A 130 -6.80 0.40 2.09
C ASP A 130 -7.01 -1.08 1.74
N VAL A 131 -8.27 -1.51 1.76
CA VAL A 131 -8.66 -2.88 1.42
C VAL A 131 -8.99 -2.93 -0.06
N ARG A 132 -8.41 -3.91 -0.74
CA ARG A 132 -8.61 -4.15 -2.17
C ARG A 132 -9.04 -5.58 -2.41
N LEU A 133 -9.65 -5.82 -3.56
CA LEU A 133 -10.06 -7.15 -3.99
C LEU A 133 -9.02 -7.73 -4.94
N TYR A 134 -8.60 -8.95 -4.65
CA TYR A 134 -7.60 -9.67 -5.42
C TYR A 134 -8.17 -10.98 -5.95
N SER A 135 -7.74 -11.38 -7.15
CA SER A 135 -7.76 -12.80 -7.49
C SER A 135 -6.77 -13.56 -6.60
N LEU A 136 -6.95 -14.87 -6.46
CA LEU A 136 -6.04 -15.71 -5.67
C LEU A 136 -4.57 -15.59 -6.12
N GLU A 137 -4.33 -15.59 -7.44
CA GLU A 137 -3.00 -15.46 -8.03
C GLU A 137 -2.37 -14.07 -7.79
N ALA A 138 -3.16 -13.01 -7.90
CA ALA A 138 -2.68 -11.65 -7.65
C ALA A 138 -2.28 -11.47 -6.17
N LEU A 139 -3.08 -12.01 -5.25
CA LEU A 139 -2.75 -11.96 -3.83
C LEU A 139 -1.50 -12.79 -3.50
N ASP A 140 -1.39 -14.01 -4.03
CA ASP A 140 -0.20 -14.84 -3.83
C ASP A 140 1.08 -14.14 -4.32
N SER A 141 1.00 -13.49 -5.48
CA SER A 141 2.11 -12.70 -6.04
C SER A 141 2.51 -11.53 -5.13
N LEU A 142 1.53 -10.79 -4.60
CA LEU A 142 1.76 -9.68 -3.66
C LEU A 142 2.47 -10.18 -2.39
N LEU A 143 1.96 -11.25 -1.77
CA LEU A 143 2.50 -11.78 -0.53
C LEU A 143 3.90 -12.36 -0.70
N LYS A 144 4.16 -13.07 -1.82
CA LYS A 144 5.50 -13.58 -2.15
C LYS A 144 6.51 -12.45 -2.29
N LYS A 145 6.16 -11.42 -3.07
CA LYS A 145 7.00 -10.24 -3.23
C LYS A 145 7.32 -9.61 -1.86
N GLY A 146 6.31 -9.43 -1.02
CA GLY A 146 6.48 -8.89 0.33
C GLY A 146 7.45 -9.71 1.19
N THR A 147 7.44 -11.04 1.08
CA THR A 147 8.39 -11.89 1.81
C THR A 147 9.82 -11.88 1.26
N SER A 148 9.99 -11.77 -0.06
CA SER A 148 11.32 -11.74 -0.70
C SER A 148 12.10 -10.48 -0.36
N ASP A 149 11.44 -9.31 -0.34
CA ASP A 149 12.08 -8.02 -0.05
C ASP A 149 12.73 -7.96 1.36
N VAL A 150 12.29 -8.81 2.31
CA VAL A 150 12.85 -8.86 3.67
C VAL A 150 14.14 -9.68 3.74
N THR A 151 14.34 -10.63 2.83
CA THR A 151 15.45 -11.60 2.91
C THR A 151 16.76 -11.03 2.34
N ASP A 152 16.68 -10.10 1.39
CA ASP A 152 17.84 -9.50 0.72
C ASP A 152 18.47 -8.32 1.50
N ALA A 153 17.87 -7.89 2.61
CA ALA A 153 18.31 -6.74 3.40
C ALA A 153 19.34 -7.07 4.52
N ARG A 154 19.97 -8.25 4.52
CA ARG A 154 21.05 -8.56 5.50
C ARG A 154 22.35 -7.85 5.11
N PRO A 155 22.88 -6.91 5.91
CA PRO A 155 24.23 -6.43 5.68
C PRO A 155 25.22 -7.56 5.96
N SER A 156 26.10 -7.82 4.99
CA SER A 156 27.30 -8.63 5.17
C SER A 156 28.11 -8.04 6.33
N ARG A 157 28.20 -8.79 7.43
CA ARG A 157 29.13 -8.51 8.53
C ARG A 157 30.56 -8.81 8.12
#